data_AF-A0ABD6E2V7-F1
#
_entry.id   AF-A0ABD6E2V7-F1
#
_cell.length_a   1.000
_cell.length_b   1.000
_cell.length_c   1.000
_cell.angle_alpha   90.00
_cell.angle_beta   90.00
_cell.angle_gamma   90.00
#
_symmetry.space_group_name_H-M   'P 1'
#
loop_
_entity.id
_entity.type
_entity.pdbx_description
1 polymer ?
#
loop_
_entity_poly.entity_id
_entity_poly.type
_entity_poly.pdbx_seq_one_letter_code
_entity_poly.pdbx_strand_id
1 'polypeptide(L)'
;FIIKGNDEILLRRLFQNHKMRDLIEKQSRIVLEIKDNEGRFGPKFNESESELYFIVTGVIKDKDKLKNLFDLFKLVINELERIEITVNQSPEVNLYKE
;
A
#
# COMPACT_ATOMS: atom_id res chain seq x y z
N PHE A 1 0.84 -16.86 0.67
CA PHE A 1 0.18 -15.64 0.19
C PHE A 1 -0.47 -15.90 -1.16
N ILE A 2 -1.48 -15.11 -1.54
CA ILE A 2 -2.03 -15.09 -2.89
C ILE A 2 -1.69 -13.71 -3.46
N ILE A 3 -0.98 -13.66 -4.59
CA ILE A 3 -0.67 -12.42 -5.31
C ILE A 3 -1.41 -12.49 -6.65
N LYS A 4 -2.18 -11.45 -6.95
CA LYS A 4 -2.95 -11.31 -8.19
C LYS A 4 -2.71 -9.91 -8.74
N GLY A 5 -2.50 -9.80 -10.05
CA GLY A 5 -2.43 -8.52 -10.75
C GLY A 5 -2.47 -8.74 -12.26
N ASN A 6 -2.49 -7.62 -13.00
CA ASN A 6 -2.61 -7.58 -14.45
C ASN A 6 -1.25 -7.53 -15.19
N ASP A 7 -0.15 -7.24 -14.47
CA ASP A 7 1.21 -7.20 -15.02
C ASP A 7 2.18 -8.02 -14.15
N GLU A 8 2.58 -9.19 -14.64
CA GLU A 8 3.50 -10.09 -13.94
C GLU A 8 4.90 -9.48 -13.77
N ILE A 9 5.37 -8.72 -14.75
CA ILE A 9 6.73 -8.14 -14.74
C ILE A 9 6.81 -7.07 -13.64
N LEU A 10 5.81 -6.20 -13.55
CA LEU A 10 5.72 -5.19 -12.48
C LEU A 10 5.60 -5.84 -11.11
N LEU A 11 4.76 -6.87 -10.96
CA LEU A 11 4.64 -7.61 -9.70
C LEU A 11 5.98 -8.24 -9.30
N ARG A 12 6.70 -8.87 -10.23
CA ARG A 12 8.03 -9.44 -9.94
C ARG A 12 9.01 -8.37 -9.51
N ARG A 13 9.04 -7.21 -10.18
CA ARG A 13 9.91 -6.08 -9.82
C ARG A 13 9.59 -5.49 -8.45
N LEU A 14 8.30 -5.33 -8.13
CA LEU A 14 7.84 -4.89 -6.82
C LEU A 14 8.37 -5.84 -5.74
N PHE A 15 8.10 -7.15 -5.87
CA PHE A 15 8.49 -8.14 -4.84
C PHE A 15 9.96 -8.60 -4.88
N GLN A 16 10.82 -8.03 -5.74
CA GLN A 16 12.26 -8.29 -5.70
C GLN A 16 12.91 -7.75 -4.42
N ASN A 17 12.35 -6.70 -3.81
CA ASN A 17 12.84 -6.15 -2.55
C ASN A 17 12.73 -7.19 -1.42
N HIS A 18 13.87 -7.70 -0.94
CA HIS A 18 13.93 -8.70 0.12
C HIS A 18 13.34 -8.20 1.43
N LYS A 19 13.61 -6.94 1.81
CA LYS A 19 13.05 -6.32 3.02
C LYS A 19 11.53 -6.26 2.99
N MET A 20 10.94 -6.06 1.82
CA MET A 20 9.48 -6.08 1.66
C MET A 20 8.94 -7.49 1.88
N ARG A 21 9.59 -8.51 1.32
CA ARG A 21 9.23 -9.91 1.55
C ARG A 21 9.34 -10.29 3.03
N ASP A 22 10.43 -9.91 3.70
CA ASP A 22 10.63 -10.16 5.13
C ASP A 22 9.53 -9.52 5.98
N LEU A 23 9.11 -8.30 5.63
CA LEU A 23 8.04 -7.60 6.34
C LEU A 23 6.67 -8.23 6.08
N ILE A 24 6.39 -8.70 4.86
CA ILE A 24 5.16 -9.43 4.52
C ILE A 24 5.09 -10.74 5.29
N GLU A 25 6.20 -11.49 5.37
CA GLU A 25 6.28 -12.76 6.08
C GLU A 25 6.04 -12.63 7.58
N LYS A 26 6.38 -11.48 8.18
CA LYS A 26 6.08 -11.17 9.59
C LYS A 26 4.59 -10.95 9.88
N GLN A 27 3.75 -10.79 8.86
CA GLN A 27 2.32 -10.52 9.07
C GLN A 27 1.48 -11.79 8.95
N SER A 28 0.65 -12.05 9.96
CA SER A 28 -0.22 -13.25 9.98
C SER A 28 -1.29 -13.23 8.89
N ARG A 29 -1.89 -12.05 8.63
CA ARG A 29 -2.90 -11.86 7.58
C ARG A 29 -3.02 -10.38 7.25
N ILE A 30 -2.77 -10.06 5.98
CA ILE A 30 -2.92 -8.70 5.43
C ILE A 30 -3.64 -8.74 4.09
N VAL A 31 -4.26 -7.64 3.72
CA VAL A 31 -4.76 -7.35 2.38
C VAL A 31 -4.08 -6.08 1.90
N LEU A 32 -3.44 -6.15 0.75
CA LEU A 32 -2.84 -5.03 0.05
C LEU A 32 -3.35 -5.06 -1.39
N GLU A 33 -3.99 -3.98 -1.82
CA GLU A 33 -4.67 -3.90 -3.12
C GLU A 33 -4.55 -2.48 -3.67
N ILE A 34 -4.38 -2.34 -4.99
CA ILE A 34 -4.54 -1.06 -5.68
C ILE A 34 -5.93 -1.07 -6.30
N LYS A 35 -6.73 -0.05 -6.00
CA LYS A 35 -8.11 0.08 -6.50
C LYS A 35 -8.24 1.31 -7.37
N ASP A 36 -8.82 1.12 -8.56
CA ASP A 36 -8.98 2.20 -9.53
C ASP A 36 -10.20 3.07 -9.17
N ASN A 37 -10.00 4.38 -9.05
CA ASN A 37 -11.08 5.37 -8.97
C ASN A 37 -12.11 5.15 -7.83
N GLU A 38 -11.78 4.32 -6.83
CA GLU A 38 -12.66 3.97 -5.71
C GLU A 38 -12.25 4.71 -4.44
N GLY A 39 -13.00 5.75 -4.09
CA GLY A 39 -12.95 6.34 -2.75
C GLY A 39 -13.76 5.48 -1.78
N ARG A 40 -13.12 4.66 -0.94
CA ARG A 40 -13.84 3.89 0.09
C ARG A 40 -14.46 4.79 1.17
N PHE A 41 -13.88 5.96 1.39
CA PHE A 41 -14.27 6.89 2.47
C PHE A 41 -14.69 8.28 1.97
N GLY A 42 -14.93 8.45 0.66
CA GLY A 42 -15.19 9.75 0.06
C GLY A 42 -15.81 9.66 -1.34
N PRO A 43 -15.93 10.79 -2.07
CA PRO A 43 -16.33 10.76 -3.48
C PRO A 43 -15.35 9.90 -4.30
N LYS A 44 -15.78 9.43 -5.49
CA LYS A 44 -14.85 8.81 -6.44
C LYS A 44 -13.64 9.73 -6.63
N PHE A 45 -12.44 9.14 -6.58
CA PHE A 45 -11.23 9.87 -6.93
C PHE A 45 -11.28 10.34 -8.38
N ASN A 46 -10.40 11.27 -8.76
CA ASN A 46 -10.25 11.63 -10.16
C ASN A 46 -9.84 10.39 -10.97
N GLU A 47 -10.19 10.31 -12.26
CA GLU A 47 -9.89 9.13 -13.10
C GLU A 47 -8.39 8.75 -13.17
N SER A 48 -7.52 9.68 -12.76
CA SER A 48 -6.07 9.52 -12.72
C SER A 48 -5.52 9.06 -11.36
N GLU A 49 -6.37 8.82 -10.37
CA GLU A 49 -5.97 8.55 -8.98
C GLU A 49 -6.44 7.15 -8.55
N SER A 50 -5.49 6.33 -8.07
CA SER A 50 -5.77 5.00 -7.52
C SER A 50 -5.61 4.99 -6.00
N GLU A 51 -6.42 4.20 -5.30
CA GLU A 51 -6.30 3.96 -3.86
C GLU A 51 -5.32 2.82 -3.58
N LEU A 52 -4.29 3.06 -2.75
CA LEU A 52 -3.51 1.98 -2.13
C LEU A 52 -4.22 1.52 -0.86
N TYR A 53 -4.96 0.42 -0.99
CA TYR A 53 -5.77 -0.13 0.07
C TYR A 53 -4.97 -1.15 0.91
N PHE A 54 -4.78 -0.85 2.21
CA PHE A 54 -4.01 -1.71 3.12
C PHE A 54 -4.79 -2.04 4.40
N ILE A 55 -5.07 -3.33 4.63
CA ILE A 55 -5.85 -3.82 5.77
C ILE A 55 -5.14 -4.94 6.53
N VAL A 56 -5.31 -4.87 7.85
CA VAL A 56 -5.00 -5.94 8.80
C VAL A 56 -6.25 -6.27 9.59
N THR A 57 -6.55 -7.55 9.76
CA THR A 57 -7.75 -7.99 10.51
C THR A 57 -7.46 -8.06 12.02
N GLY A 58 -8.45 -7.65 12.82
CA GLY A 58 -8.40 -7.77 14.29
C GLY A 58 -7.81 -6.56 15.00
N VAL A 59 -7.60 -6.69 16.31
CA VAL A 59 -7.06 -5.61 17.15
C VAL A 59 -5.54 -5.69 17.22
N ILE A 60 -4.85 -4.60 16.89
CA ILE A 60 -3.40 -4.49 17.03
C ILE A 60 -3.10 -3.99 18.45
N LYS A 61 -2.54 -4.87 19.30
CA LYS A 61 -2.11 -4.53 20.67
C LYS A 61 -0.59 -4.42 20.82
N ASP A 62 0.14 -5.00 19.87
CA ASP A 62 1.60 -5.04 19.85
C ASP A 62 2.12 -3.84 19.05
N LYS A 63 2.96 -3.03 19.71
CA LYS A 63 3.56 -1.83 19.14
C LYS A 63 4.58 -2.16 18.05
N ASP A 64 5.35 -3.24 18.20
CA ASP A 64 6.33 -3.64 17.20
C ASP A 64 5.64 -4.17 15.94
N LYS A 65 4.50 -4.87 16.12
CA LYS A 65 3.62 -5.23 14.99
C LYS A 65 3.14 -3.98 14.25
N LEU A 66 2.64 -2.97 14.97
CA LEU A 66 2.19 -1.72 14.35
C LEU A 66 3.32 -1.03 13.57
N LYS A 67 4.53 -0.99 14.14
CA LYS A 67 5.72 -0.43 13.48
C LYS A 67 6.08 -1.19 12.21
N ASN A 68 6.10 -2.52 12.25
CA ASN A 68 6.38 -3.35 11.07
C ASN A 68 5.35 -3.14 9.95
N LEU A 69 4.07 -2.99 10.29
CA LEU A 69 3.01 -2.70 9.32
C LEU A 69 3.20 -1.32 8.66
N PHE A 70 3.54 -0.33 9.45
CA PHE A 70 3.83 1.01 8.95
C PHE A 70 5.07 1.04 8.05
N ASP A 71 6.14 0.33 8.45
CA ASP A 71 7.35 0.18 7.64
C ASP A 71 7.07 -0.58 6.33
N LEU A 72 6.20 -1.58 6.35
CA LEU A 72 5.74 -2.28 5.15
C LEU A 72 4.99 -1.34 4.21
N PHE A 73 4.05 -0.55 4.72
CA PHE A 73 3.27 0.40 3.92
C PHE A 73 4.17 1.43 3.23
N LYS A 74 5.11 2.03 3.98
CA LYS A 74 6.11 2.94 3.41
C LYS A 74 6.94 2.29 2.32
N LEU A 75 7.39 1.06 2.56
CA LEU A 75 8.23 0.36 1.61
C LEU A 75 7.47 0.04 0.31
N VAL A 76 6.18 -0.30 0.41
CA VAL A 76 5.32 -0.47 -0.78
C VAL A 76 5.27 0.81 -1.60
N ILE A 77 4.98 1.96 -0.99
CA ILE A 77 4.94 3.25 -1.70
C ILE A 77 6.29 3.57 -2.36
N ASN A 78 7.38 3.47 -1.61
CA ASN A 78 8.71 3.74 -2.13
C ASN A 78 9.07 2.82 -3.31
N GLU A 79 8.68 1.55 -3.26
CA GLU A 79 8.92 0.62 -4.36
C GLU A 79 8.06 0.97 -5.57
N LEU A 80 6.78 1.32 -5.39
CA LEU A 80 5.90 1.78 -6.49
C LEU A 80 6.45 3.04 -7.17
N GLU A 81 6.96 4.01 -6.41
CA GLU A 81 7.65 5.19 -6.92
C GLU A 81 8.92 4.80 -7.69
N ARG A 82 9.74 3.91 -7.13
CA ARG A 82 10.98 3.43 -7.76
C ARG A 82 10.74 2.72 -9.09
N ILE A 83 9.60 2.06 -9.26
CA ILE A 83 9.21 1.41 -10.53
C ILE A 83 8.28 2.27 -11.39
N GLU A 84 8.17 3.57 -11.08
CA GLU A 84 7.55 4.62 -11.90
C GLU A 84 6.06 4.39 -12.21
N ILE A 85 5.35 3.68 -11.34
CA ILE A 85 3.88 3.49 -11.46
C ILE A 85 3.07 4.50 -10.65
N THR A 86 3.74 5.34 -9.85
CA THR A 86 3.11 6.48 -9.19
C THR A 86 3.70 7.77 -9.72
N VAL A 87 2.88 8.82 -9.77
CA VAL A 87 3.36 10.17 -10.06
C VAL A 87 3.91 10.75 -8.77
N ASN A 88 5.07 11.39 -8.82
CA ASN A 88 5.69 12.07 -7.68
C ASN A 88 4.78 13.24 -7.26
N GLN A 89 3.85 12.99 -6.34
CA GLN A 89 2.98 13.99 -5.76
C GLN A 89 3.20 14.00 -4.25
N SER A 90 3.66 15.15 -3.75
CA SER A 90 3.65 15.42 -2.32
C SER A 90 2.21 15.30 -1.82
N PRO A 91 1.90 14.44 -0.84
CA PRO A 91 0.54 14.30 -0.34
C PRO A 91 0.07 15.66 0.23
N GLU A 92 -0.91 16.27 -0.44
CA GLU A 92 -1.53 17.50 0.02
C GLU A 92 -2.48 17.18 1.17
N VAL A 93 -2.13 17.62 2.38
CA VAL A 93 -3.02 17.49 3.54
C VAL A 93 -4.01 18.66 3.52
N ASN A 94 -5.22 18.41 3.03
CA ASN A 94 -6.34 19.31 3.25
C ASN A 94 -6.91 19.06 4.65
N LEU A 95 -6.52 19.90 5.61
CA LEU A 95 -7.18 19.94 6.91
C LEU A 95 -8.55 20.59 6.72
N TYR A 96 -9.62 19.83 6.95
CA TYR A 96 -10.95 20.40 7.07
C TYR A 96 -10.94 21.34 8.28
N LYS A 97 -11.08 22.65 8.02
CA LYS A 97 -11.36 23.63 9.07
C LYS A 97 -12.83 23.48 9.46
N GLU A 98 -13.07 23.35 10.76
CA GLU A 98 -14.39 23.46 11.39
C GLU A 98 -15.05 24.82 11.12
#